data_AF-A0A060C6K6-F1
#
_entry.id   AF-A0A060C6K6-F1
#
_cell.length_a   1.000
_cell.length_b   1.000
_cell.length_c   1.000
_cell.angle_alpha   90.00
_cell.angle_beta   90.00
_cell.angle_gamma   90.00
#
_symmetry.space_group_name_H-M   'P 1'
#
loop_
_entity.id
_entity.type
_entity.pdbx_description
1 polymer ?
#
loop_
_entity_poly.entity_id
_entity_poly.type
_entity_poly.pdbx_seq_one_letter_code
_entity_poly.pdbx_strand_id
1 'polypeptide(L)'
;ANIRLAKRLKGDKLCLVTDATAPAGANIEQFIFAGKTIYYRNGLCVDENGTLSGSSLTMIEGVHNLVKHCGIALDEALRMATLYPARAIGVGKQLGCIAPGDGRKPDCIHPRL
;
A
#
# COMPACT_ATOMS: atom_id res chain seq x y z
N ALA A 1 -10.16 -8.84 9.67
CA ALA A 1 -9.89 -8.73 11.13
C ALA A 1 -8.45 -8.29 11.41
N ASN A 2 -7.44 -8.95 10.83
CA ASN A 2 -6.02 -8.72 11.15
C ASN A 2 -5.52 -7.29 10.89
N ILE A 3 -5.91 -6.67 9.76
CA ILE A 3 -5.48 -5.29 9.42
C ILE A 3 -5.96 -4.27 10.47
N ARG A 4 -7.21 -4.38 10.95
CA ARG A 4 -7.74 -3.49 11.98
C ARG A 4 -6.99 -3.63 13.31
N LEU A 5 -6.68 -4.86 13.70
CA LEU A 5 -5.89 -5.13 14.91
C LEU A 5 -4.47 -4.57 14.78
N ALA A 6 -3.79 -4.86 13.67
CA ALA A 6 -2.48 -4.31 13.38
C ALA A 6 -2.50 -2.78 13.38
N LYS A 7 -3.52 -2.16 12.78
CA LYS A 7 -3.68 -0.71 12.78
C LYS A 7 -3.82 -0.15 14.19
N ARG A 8 -4.65 -0.78 15.03
CA ARG A 8 -4.84 -0.37 16.43
C ARG A 8 -3.55 -0.46 17.25
N LEU A 9 -2.74 -1.49 17.00
CA LEU A 9 -1.48 -1.70 17.74
C LEU A 9 -0.32 -0.86 17.21
N LYS A 10 -0.24 -0.64 15.90
CA LYS A 10 0.90 0.01 15.25
C LYS A 10 0.67 1.51 15.00
N GLY A 11 -0.57 1.98 15.01
CA GLY A 11 -0.90 3.39 14.78
C GLY A 11 -0.26 3.93 13.50
N ASP A 12 0.56 4.96 13.64
CA ASP A 12 1.28 5.64 12.56
C ASP A 12 2.49 4.88 12.00
N LYS A 13 2.75 3.66 12.49
CA LYS A 13 3.83 2.78 12.01
C LYS A 13 3.36 1.67 11.08
N LEU A 14 2.07 1.63 10.72
CA LEU A 14 1.54 0.65 9.76
C LEU A 14 1.51 1.27 8.36
N CYS A 15 2.37 0.79 7.47
CA CYS A 15 2.44 1.24 6.08
C CYS A 15 1.61 0.33 5.17
N LEU A 16 0.93 0.92 4.18
CA LEU A 16 0.38 0.18 3.05
C LEU A 16 1.50 -0.10 2.05
N VAL A 17 1.63 -1.36 1.64
CA VAL A 17 2.51 -1.79 0.54
C VAL A 17 1.70 -2.67 -0.41
N THR A 18 2.05 -2.66 -1.68
CA THR A 18 1.40 -3.53 -2.66
C THR A 18 2.00 -4.92 -2.68
N ASP A 19 3.32 -5.04 -2.54
CA ASP A 19 4.07 -6.24 -2.93
C ASP A 19 3.69 -6.69 -4.35
N ALA A 20 3.46 -5.70 -5.24
CA ALA A 20 2.95 -5.91 -6.58
C ALA A 20 3.98 -6.59 -7.48
N THR A 21 3.45 -7.38 -8.41
CA THR A 21 4.21 -8.07 -9.46
C THR A 21 3.67 -7.65 -10.83
N ALA A 22 4.25 -8.21 -11.91
CA ALA A 22 3.98 -7.80 -13.29
C ALA A 22 2.49 -7.62 -13.67
N PRO A 23 1.53 -8.41 -13.16
CA PRO A 23 0.12 -8.23 -13.49
C PRO A 23 -0.52 -6.95 -12.92
N ALA A 24 0.08 -6.27 -11.94
CA ALA A 24 -0.49 -5.05 -11.37
C ALA A 24 -0.52 -3.93 -12.43
N GLY A 25 -1.72 -3.54 -12.87
CA GLY A 25 -1.91 -2.52 -13.91
C GLY A 25 -1.63 -2.99 -15.34
N ALA A 26 -1.51 -4.30 -15.57
CA ALA A 26 -1.31 -4.89 -16.89
C ALA A 26 -2.22 -6.10 -17.12
N ASN A 27 -2.48 -6.44 -18.39
CA ASN A 27 -3.22 -7.64 -18.74
C ASN A 27 -2.24 -8.77 -19.12
N ILE A 28 -1.76 -9.50 -18.12
CA ILE A 28 -0.73 -10.55 -18.26
C ILE A 28 -1.23 -11.81 -17.56
N GLU A 29 -1.16 -12.96 -18.25
CA GLU A 29 -1.63 -14.24 -17.70
C GLU A 29 -0.55 -14.97 -16.88
N GLN A 30 0.73 -14.76 -17.20
CA GLN A 30 1.85 -15.36 -16.48
C GLN A 30 3.14 -14.56 -16.63
N PHE A 31 4.06 -14.71 -15.69
CA PHE A 31 5.37 -14.06 -15.69
C PHE A 31 6.41 -14.91 -14.96
N ILE A 32 7.69 -14.62 -15.16
CA ILE A 32 8.78 -15.27 -14.41
C ILE A 32 9.11 -14.45 -13.17
N PHE A 33 9.16 -15.11 -12.01
CA PHE A 33 9.59 -14.51 -10.75
C PHE A 33 10.45 -15.49 -9.97
N ALA A 34 11.64 -15.06 -9.56
CA ALA A 34 12.62 -15.89 -8.85
C ALA A 34 12.89 -17.25 -9.56
N GLY A 35 12.93 -17.26 -10.89
CA GLY A 35 13.17 -18.46 -11.70
C GLY A 35 11.97 -19.42 -11.82
N LYS A 36 10.79 -19.05 -11.32
CA LYS A 36 9.56 -19.82 -11.41
C LYS A 36 8.54 -19.13 -12.30
N THR A 37 7.70 -19.92 -12.97
CA THR A 37 6.51 -19.41 -13.66
C THR A 37 5.42 -19.13 -12.63
N ILE A 38 4.96 -17.88 -12.60
CA ILE A 38 3.85 -17.43 -11.78
C ILE A 38 2.67 -17.14 -12.70
N TYR A 39 1.50 -17.65 -12.33
CA TYR A 39 0.25 -17.48 -13.06
C TYR A 39 -0.60 -16.42 -12.37
N TYR A 40 -1.21 -15.56 -13.16
CA TYR A 40 -2.29 -14.69 -12.70
C TYR A 40 -3.62 -15.42 -12.87
N ARG A 41 -4.27 -15.80 -11.77
CA ARG A 41 -5.52 -16.54 -11.77
C ARG A 41 -6.47 -15.98 -10.72
N ASN A 42 -7.66 -15.54 -11.15
CA ASN A 42 -8.71 -15.04 -10.26
C ASN A 42 -8.24 -13.93 -9.29
N GLY A 43 -7.40 -13.00 -9.77
CA GLY A 43 -6.85 -11.92 -8.95
C GLY A 43 -5.62 -12.28 -8.12
N LEU A 44 -5.18 -13.54 -8.13
CA LEU A 44 -4.03 -14.02 -7.37
C LEU A 44 -2.83 -14.28 -8.29
N CYS A 45 -1.64 -13.93 -7.82
CA CYS A 45 -0.38 -14.35 -8.42
C CYS A 45 0.09 -15.63 -7.70
N VAL A 46 0.04 -16.77 -8.38
CA VAL A 46 0.32 -18.10 -7.78
C VAL A 46 1.30 -18.92 -8.60
N ASP A 47 2.14 -19.71 -7.93
CA ASP A 47 2.96 -20.72 -8.60
C ASP A 47 2.13 -21.96 -8.99
N GLU A 48 2.78 -22.95 -9.59
CA GLU A 48 2.17 -24.23 -9.99
C GLU A 48 1.52 -25.02 -8.85
N ASN A 49 1.95 -24.79 -7.61
CA ASN A 49 1.42 -25.44 -6.41
C ASN A 49 0.33 -24.60 -5.72
N GLY A 50 -0.04 -23.45 -6.29
CA GLY A 50 -1.03 -22.53 -5.72
C GLY A 50 -0.47 -21.60 -4.64
N THR A 51 0.85 -21.52 -4.48
CA THR A 51 1.49 -20.64 -3.48
C THR A 51 1.48 -19.20 -3.95
N LEU A 52 1.01 -18.27 -3.10
CA LEU A 52 1.04 -16.83 -3.39
C LEU A 52 2.47 -16.34 -3.62
N SER A 53 2.67 -15.65 -4.73
CA SER A 53 3.97 -15.16 -5.20
C SER A 53 3.86 -13.68 -5.56
N GLY A 54 3.70 -12.85 -4.53
CA GLY A 54 3.40 -11.42 -4.64
C GLY A 54 1.92 -11.14 -4.92
N SER A 55 1.61 -9.90 -5.30
CA SER A 55 0.23 -9.45 -5.55
C SER A 55 0.05 -8.81 -6.93
N SER A 56 -1.20 -8.57 -7.29
CA SER A 56 -1.61 -7.73 -8.43
C SER A 56 -2.17 -6.36 -7.97
N LEU A 57 -2.00 -6.02 -6.70
CA LEU A 57 -2.63 -4.85 -6.06
C LEU A 57 -1.95 -3.55 -6.49
N THR A 58 -2.73 -2.54 -6.85
CA THR A 58 -2.23 -1.16 -7.00
C THR A 58 -2.40 -0.34 -5.71
N MET A 59 -1.63 0.75 -5.55
CA MET A 59 -1.73 1.60 -4.35
C MET A 59 -3.13 2.16 -4.13
N ILE A 60 -3.82 2.58 -5.21
CA ILE A 60 -5.16 3.17 -5.11
C ILE A 60 -6.21 2.13 -4.71
N GLU A 61 -6.12 0.90 -5.22
CA GLU A 61 -6.96 -0.21 -4.78
C GLU A 61 -6.67 -0.58 -3.32
N GLY A 62 -5.40 -0.52 -2.90
CA GLY A 62 -5.01 -0.71 -1.51
C GLY A 62 -5.67 0.31 -0.57
N VAL A 63 -5.64 1.60 -0.93
CA VAL A 63 -6.34 2.66 -0.17
C VAL A 63 -7.85 2.39 -0.15
N HIS A 64 -8.45 2.06 -1.29
CA HIS A 64 -9.88 1.72 -1.38
C HIS A 64 -10.25 0.56 -0.45
N ASN A 65 -9.43 -0.50 -0.41
CA ASN A 65 -9.65 -1.67 0.42
C ASN A 65 -9.51 -1.37 1.92
N LEU A 66 -8.57 -0.52 2.32
CA LEU A 66 -8.44 -0.07 3.71
C LEU A 66 -9.68 0.69 4.17
N VAL A 67 -10.23 1.57 3.32
CA VAL A 67 -11.45 2.31 3.65
C VAL A 67 -12.66 1.39 3.69
N LYS A 68 -12.94 0.68 2.59
CA LYS A 68 -14.17 -0.10 2.40
C LYS A 68 -14.24 -1.34 3.28
N HIS A 69 -13.13 -2.06 3.44
CA HIS A 69 -13.13 -3.38 4.09
C HIS A 69 -12.49 -3.35 5.48
N CYS A 70 -11.61 -2.39 5.75
CA CYS A 70 -10.95 -2.27 7.04
C CYS A 70 -11.54 -1.17 7.93
N GLY A 71 -12.43 -0.30 7.42
CA GLY A 71 -13.05 0.78 8.21
C GLY A 71 -12.06 1.83 8.68
N ILE A 72 -10.96 2.02 7.93
CA ILE A 72 -9.97 3.06 8.18
C ILE A 72 -10.45 4.33 7.47
N ALA A 73 -10.45 5.48 8.17
CA ALA A 73 -10.82 6.75 7.56
C ALA A 73 -9.91 7.08 6.34
N LEU A 74 -10.46 7.77 5.34
CA LEU A 74 -9.76 8.01 4.08
C LEU A 74 -8.43 8.76 4.27
N ASP A 75 -8.43 9.82 5.09
CA ASP A 75 -7.23 10.59 5.41
C ASP A 75 -6.14 9.73 6.09
N GLU A 76 -6.55 8.82 6.97
CA GLU A 76 -5.65 7.87 7.61
C GLU A 76 -5.11 6.81 6.64
N ALA A 77 -5.95 6.28 5.75
CA ALA A 77 -5.52 5.37 4.70
C ALA A 77 -4.53 6.03 3.73
N LEU A 78 -4.74 7.32 3.40
CA LEU A 78 -3.79 8.11 2.62
C LEU A 78 -2.46 8.28 3.37
N ARG A 79 -2.47 8.60 4.67
CA ARG A 79 -1.24 8.66 5.47
C ARG A 79 -0.49 7.32 5.52
N MET A 80 -1.21 6.20 5.57
CA MET A 80 -0.62 4.85 5.46
C MET A 80 0.04 4.59 4.11
N ALA A 81 -0.42 5.24 3.05
CA ALA A 81 0.12 5.13 1.70
C ALA A 81 1.22 6.16 1.37
N THR A 82 1.34 7.25 2.14
CA THR A 82 2.24 8.38 1.83
C THR A 82 3.18 8.72 2.99
N LEU A 83 2.64 9.33 4.06
CA LEU A 83 3.41 9.88 5.17
C LEU A 83 4.17 8.80 5.96
N TYR A 84 3.51 7.70 6.28
CA TYR A 84 4.10 6.64 7.11
C TYR A 84 5.24 5.92 6.40
N PRO A 85 5.12 5.51 5.12
CA PRO A 85 6.27 4.97 4.40
C PRO A 85 7.38 5.99 4.21
N ALA A 86 7.07 7.27 3.93
CA ALA A 86 8.08 8.32 3.83
C ALA A 86 8.87 8.50 5.15
N ARG A 87 8.20 8.45 6.30
CA ARG A 87 8.86 8.46 7.62
C ARG A 87 9.67 7.20 7.86
N ALA A 88 9.15 6.03 7.48
CA ALA A 88 9.81 4.75 7.70
C ALA A 88 11.17 4.65 7.00
N ILE A 89 11.32 5.26 5.82
CA ILE A 89 12.59 5.28 5.06
C ILE A 89 13.40 6.57 5.24
N GLY A 90 13.00 7.45 6.17
CA GLY A 90 13.75 8.67 6.51
C GLY A 90 13.59 9.87 5.57
N VAL A 91 12.66 9.83 4.61
CA VAL A 91 12.41 10.91 3.63
C VAL A 91 11.20 11.79 3.95
N GLY A 92 10.57 11.61 5.12
CA GLY A 92 9.35 12.33 5.52
C GLY A 92 9.47 13.85 5.67
N LYS A 93 10.69 14.41 5.60
CA LYS A 93 10.91 15.87 5.53
C LYS A 93 10.71 16.42 4.11
N GLN A 94 10.84 15.58 3.09
CA GLN A 94 10.80 15.94 1.67
C GLN A 94 9.55 15.40 0.98
N LEU A 95 9.08 14.21 1.37
CA LEU A 95 7.98 13.48 0.73
C LEU A 95 6.91 13.05 1.74
N GLY A 96 5.74 12.69 1.22
CA GLY A 96 4.65 12.09 1.99
C GLY A 96 3.58 13.06 2.49
N CYS A 97 3.76 14.37 2.26
CA CYS A 97 2.79 15.41 2.59
C CYS A 97 2.79 16.50 1.53
N ILE A 98 1.65 17.16 1.36
CA ILE A 98 1.53 18.37 0.53
C ILE A 98 1.66 19.57 1.47
N ALA A 99 2.68 20.38 1.27
CA ALA A 99 2.95 21.56 2.08
C ALA A 99 3.68 22.64 1.27
N PRO A 100 3.58 23.92 1.67
CA PRO A 100 4.40 24.98 1.07
C PRO A 100 5.89 24.64 1.14
N GLY A 101 6.64 24.92 0.07
CA GLY A 101 8.07 24.62 -0.05
C GLY A 101 9.00 25.50 0.78
N ASP A 102 8.49 26.26 1.75
CA ASP A 102 9.22 27.28 2.53
C ASP A 102 9.88 26.73 3.81
N GLY A 103 9.96 25.40 3.96
CA GLY A 103 10.60 24.76 5.11
C GLY A 103 9.74 24.72 6.38
N ARG A 104 8.46 25.15 6.32
CA ARG A 104 7.50 24.91 7.42
C ARG A 104 7.20 23.40 7.55
N LYS A 105 6.88 22.98 8.77
CA LYS A 105 6.46 21.59 9.03
C LYS A 105 5.27 21.26 8.10
N PRO A 106 5.32 20.15 7.36
CA PRO A 106 4.28 19.84 6.40
C PRO A 106 2.95 19.57 7.10
N ASP A 107 1.88 20.19 6.59
CA ASP A 107 0.52 19.92 7.03
C ASP A 107 0.00 18.68 6.31
N CYS A 108 0.29 17.53 6.89
CA CYS A 108 0.07 16.25 6.26
C CYS A 108 -1.40 15.83 6.34
N ILE A 109 -2.23 16.26 5.38
CA ILE A 109 -3.66 15.90 5.25
C ILE A 109 -4.31 15.83 6.64
N HIS A 110 -4.56 17.00 7.23
CA HIS A 110 -5.16 17.11 8.55
C HIS A 110 -6.59 16.50 8.53
N PRO A 111 -7.03 15.79 9.59
CA PRO A 111 -8.38 15.22 9.72
C PRO A 111 -9.55 16.25 9.78
N ARG A 112 -9.35 17.48 9.30
CA ARG A 112 -10.33 18.58 9.37
C ARG A 112 -10.56 19.31 8.03
N LEU A 113 -10.26 18.66 6.91
CA LEU A 113 -10.86 19.05 5.63
C LEU A 113 -12.19 18.33 5.46
#